data_AF-A0A9D8B5J7-F1
#
_entry.id   AF-A0A9D8B5J7-F1
#
_cell.length_a   1.000
_cell.length_b   1.000
_cell.length_c   1.000
_cell.angle_alpha   90.00
_cell.angle_beta   90.00
_cell.angle_gamma   90.00
#
_symmetry.space_group_name_H-M   'P 1'
#
loop_
_entity.id
_entity.type
_entity.pdbx_description
1 polymer ?
#
loop_
_entity_poly.entity_id
_entity_poly.type
_entity_poly.pdbx_seq_one_letter_code
_entity_poly.pdbx_strand_id
1 'polypeptide(L)' 'MPRITVLLNRDEEQALIRLALADLRVPNVEARFLLREELMRRGALKPTLAPADAESPATTPLNGAAAQDVAAASGGD' A
#
# COMPACT_ATOMS: atom_id res chain seq x y z
N MET A 1 -9.22 -19.07 4.90
CA MET A 1 -8.76 -18.21 6.00
C MET A 1 -9.46 -18.63 7.28
N PRO A 2 -8.76 -18.79 8.41
CA PRO A 2 -9.39 -19.14 9.68
C PRO A 2 -10.36 -18.04 10.13
N ARG A 3 -11.52 -18.44 10.66
CA ARG A 3 -12.55 -17.53 11.17
C ARG A 3 -12.48 -17.51 12.69
N ILE A 4 -12.38 -16.32 13.26
CA ILE A 4 -12.40 -16.10 14.71
C ILE A 4 -13.70 -15.36 15.05
N THR A 5 -14.42 -15.85 16.05
CA THR A 5 -15.60 -15.19 16.60
C THR A 5 -15.21 -14.54 17.93
N VAL A 6 -15.42 -13.24 18.03
CA VAL A 6 -15.24 -12.49 19.28
C VAL A 6 -16.63 -12.19 19.81
N LEU A 7 -16.90 -12.58 21.05
CA LEU A 7 -18.14 -12.28 21.74
C LEU A 7 -17.95 -10.96 22.49
N LEU A 8 -18.78 -9.97 22.16
CA LEU A 8 -18.81 -8.67 22.82
C LEU A 8 -20.14 -8.56 23.56
N ASN A 9 -20.12 -7.91 24.72
CA ASN A 9 -21.35 -7.44 25.32
C ASN A 9 -21.89 -6.21 24.55
N ARG A 10 -23.11 -5.79 24.86
CA ARG A 10 -23.78 -4.69 24.15
C ARG A 10 -23.00 -3.38 24.22
N ASP A 11 -22.39 -3.06 25.37
CA ASP A 11 -21.69 -1.80 25.56
C ASP A 11 -20.35 -1.78 24.79
N GLU A 12 -19.64 -2.91 24.78
CA GLU A 12 -18.43 -3.12 23.98
C GLU A 12 -18.73 -3.03 22.48
N GLU A 13 -19.82 -3.66 22.02
CA GLU A 13 -20.26 -3.58 20.63
C GLU A 13 -20.58 -2.13 20.23
N GLN A 14 -21.32 -1.39 21.07
CA GLN A 14 -21.64 0.01 20.81
C GLN A 14 -20.40 0.90 20.80
N ALA A 15 -19.45 0.66 21.70
CA ALA A 15 -18.18 1.38 21.72
C ALA A 15 -17.37 1.13 20.44
N LEU A 16 -17.29 -0.13 19.99
CA LEU A 16 -16.62 -0.49 18.73
C LEU A 16 -17.28 0.19 17.52
N ILE A 17 -18.62 0.21 17.45
CA ILE A 17 -19.33 0.88 16.36
C ILE A 17 -19.02 2.38 16.34
N ARG A 18 -19.06 3.05 17.50
CA ARG A 18 -18.77 4.49 17.58
C ARG A 18 -17.33 4.80 17.17
N LEU A 19 -16.38 3.98 17.62
CA LEU A 19 -14.98 4.13 17.26
C LEU A 19 -14.76 3.93 15.76
N ALA A 20 -15.35 2.89 15.18
CA ALA A 20 -15.28 2.63 13.75
C ALA A 20 -15.84 3.79 12.92
N LEU A 21 -16.96 4.39 13.35
CA LEU A 21 -17.52 5.58 12.71
C LEU A 21 -16.61 6.80 12.81
N ALA A 22 -15.98 7.03 13.97
CA ALA A 22 -15.03 8.12 14.16
C ALA A 22 -13.81 7.99 13.22
N ASP A 23 -13.36 6.76 12.99
CA ASP A 23 -12.21 6.44 12.13
C ASP A 23 -12.59 6.22 10.65
N LEU A 24 -13.86 6.43 10.28
CA LEU A 24 -14.40 6.21 8.93
C LEU A 24 -14.18 4.77 8.41
N ARG A 25 -14.31 3.78 9.31
CA ARG A 25 -14.15 2.35 9.03
C ARG A 25 -15.43 1.58 9.33
N VAL A 26 -15.48 0.37 8.79
CA VAL A 26 -16.52 -0.62 9.13
C VAL A 26 -16.12 -1.33 10.43
N PRO A 27 -17.04 -1.64 11.36
CA PRO A 27 -16.70 -2.21 12.67
C PRO A 27 -15.81 -3.46 12.65
N ASN A 28 -15.95 -4.33 11.65
CA ASN A 28 -15.11 -5.53 11.52
C ASN A 28 -13.64 -5.16 11.19
N VAL A 29 -13.43 -4.14 10.36
CA VAL A 29 -12.09 -3.64 10.02
C VAL A 29 -11.45 -3.02 11.26
N GLU A 30 -12.21 -2.23 12.00
CA GLU A 30 -11.76 -1.60 13.25
C GLU A 30 -11.38 -2.66 14.31
N ALA A 31 -12.22 -3.68 14.51
CA ALA A 31 -11.90 -4.77 15.44
C ALA A 31 -10.60 -5.49 15.08
N ARG A 32 -10.36 -5.75 13.78
CA ARG A 32 -9.09 -6.37 13.33
C ARG A 32 -7.89 -5.45 13.54
N PHE A 33 -8.06 -4.15 13.30
CA PHE A 33 -7.02 -3.17 13.53
C PHE A 33 -6.61 -3.15 15.01
N LEU A 34 -7.58 -3.01 15.92
CA LEU A 34 -7.34 -3.03 17.37
C LEU A 34 -6.67 -4.32 17.85
N LEU A 35 -7.17 -5.48 17.39
CA LEU A 35 -6.56 -6.78 17.72
C LEU A 35 -5.13 -6.88 17.22
N ARG A 36 -4.85 -6.38 16.01
CA ARG A 36 -3.48 -6.38 15.45
C ARG A 36 -2.55 -5.50 16.27
N GLU A 37 -2.97 -4.27 16.59
CA GLU A 37 -2.20 -3.34 17.41
C GLU A 37 -1.90 -3.90 18.80
N GLU A 38 -2.89 -4.53 19.45
CA GLU A 38 -2.71 -5.18 20.75
C GLU A 38 -1.70 -6.33 20.67
N LEU A 39 -1.82 -7.20 19.67
CA LEU A 39 -0.90 -8.33 19.49
C LEU A 39 0.52 -7.86 19.14
N MET A 40 0.65 -6.78 18.37
CA MET A 40 1.96 -6.17 18.10
C MET A 40 2.57 -5.56 19.36
N ARG A 41 1.78 -4.87 20.18
CA ARG A 41 2.24 -4.31 21.47
C ARG A 41 2.71 -5.39 22.43
N ARG A 42 2.06 -6.57 22.42
CA ARG A 42 2.46 -7.75 23.21
C ARG A 42 3.64 -8.52 22.61
N GLY A 43 4.15 -8.12 21.45
CA GLY A 43 5.22 -8.84 20.73
C GLY A 43 4.76 -10.17 20.11
N ALA A 44 3.46 -10.45 20.09
CA ALA A 44 2.89 -11.66 19.48
C ALA A 44 2.82 -11.56 17.94
N LEU A 45 2.81 -10.34 17.40
CA LEU A 45 2.93 -10.07 15.97
C LEU A 45 4.11 -9.12 15.72
N LYS A 46 4.87 -9.37 14.65
CA LYS A 46 5.88 -8.43 14.18
C LYS A 46 5.25 -7.39 13.25
N PRO A 47 5.74 -6.13 13.23
CA PRO A 47 5.36 -5.19 12.21
C PRO A 47 5.66 -5.79 10.83
N THR A 48 4.66 -5.81 9.96
CA THR A 48 4.91 -6.11 8.55
C THR A 48 5.53 -4.85 7.96
N LEU A 49 6.85 -4.72 8.05
CA LEU A 49 7.57 -3.78 7.19
C LEU A 49 7.31 -4.24 5.76
N ALA A 50 6.71 -3.38 4.93
CA ALA A 50 6.76 -3.59 3.49
C ALA A 50 8.24 -3.76 3.11
N PRO A 51 8.61 -4.71 2.22
CA PRO A 51 9.99 -4.82 1.78
C PRO A 51 10.44 -3.45 1.27
N ALA A 52 11.55 -2.95 1.80
CA ALA A 52 12.09 -1.63 1.49
C ALA A 52 12.62 -1.51 0.04
N ASP A 53 12.57 -2.60 -0.73
CA ASP A 53 13.21 -2.73 -2.03
C ASP A 53 12.21 -3.13 -3.13
N ALA A 54 11.09 -2.43 -3.24
CA ALA A 54 10.46 -2.30 -4.55
C ALA A 54 11.20 -1.16 -5.27
N GLU A 55 12.37 -1.48 -5.85
CA GLU A 55 13.06 -0.62 -6.81
C GLU A 55 12.03 0.01 -7.74
N SER A 56 11.98 1.35 -7.73
CA SER A 56 11.28 2.11 -8.74
C SER A 56 11.84 1.66 -10.10
N PRO A 57 11.06 1.03 -11.00
CA PRO A 57 11.61 0.60 -12.26
C PRO A 57 12.14 1.85 -12.96
N ALA A 58 13.44 1.81 -13.26
CA ALA A 58 14.13 2.85 -13.99
C ALA A 58 13.29 3.27 -15.20
N THR A 59 13.01 4.57 -15.32
CA THR A 59 12.34 5.14 -16.48
C THR A 59 13.29 4.98 -17.67
N THR A 60 13.17 3.88 -18.41
CA THR A 60 13.86 3.70 -19.69
C THR A 60 13.40 4.80 -20.65
N PRO A 61 14.28 5.69 -21.13
CA PRO A 61 13.89 6.62 -22.20
C PRO A 61 13.54 5.82 -23.45
N LEU A 62 12.37 6.10 -24.03
CA LEU A 62 11.91 5.54 -25.29
C LEU A 62 12.84 6.05 -26.42
N ASN A 63 13.55 5.12 -27.04
CA ASN A 63 14.52 5.36 -28.10
C ASN A 63 13.88 6.06 -29.32
N GLY A 64 14.45 7.19 -29.74
CA GLY A 64 14.22 7.81 -31.05
C GLY A 64 15.44 7.57 -31.94
N ALA A 65 15.31 6.60 -32.85
CA ALA A 65 16.21 6.33 -33.98
C ALA A 65 16.48 7.60 -34.82
N ALA A 66 17.51 7.78 -35.64
CA ALA A 66 18.47 6.88 -36.28
C ALA A 66 19.69 7.72 -36.71
N ALA A 67 20.87 7.11 -36.81
CA ALA A 67 21.93 7.60 -37.67
C ALA A 67 21.55 7.31 -39.13
N GLN A 68 21.45 8.34 -39.97
CA GLN A 68 21.54 8.19 -41.43
C GLN A 68 22.34 9.35 -42.02
N ASP A 69 23.49 8.97 -42.58
CA ASP A 69 24.25 9.75 -43.54
C ASP A 69 23.38 10.20 -44.71
N VAL A 70 23.48 11.48 -45.09
CA VAL A 70 23.28 11.89 -46.48
C VAL A 70 24.34 12.93 -46.84
N ALA A 71 25.32 12.50 -47.62
CA ALA A 71 26.16 13.38 -48.41
C ALA A 71 25.38 13.84 -49.65
N ALA A 72 25.31 15.15 -49.90
CA ALA A 72 25.13 15.72 -51.23
C ALA A 72 25.66 17.16 -51.27
N ALA A 73 26.54 17.39 -52.24
CA ALA A 73 27.22 18.64 -52.52
C ALA A 73 26.31 19.69 -53.20
N SER A 74 26.67 20.97 -53.04
CA SER A 74 26.87 21.97 -54.12
C SER A 74 26.27 23.36 -53.83
N GLY A 75 27.13 24.40 -53.88
CA GLY A 75 26.92 25.58 -54.73
C GLY A 75 26.53 26.94 -54.09
N GLY A 76 27.36 27.97 -54.37
CA GLY A 76 27.04 29.41 -54.48
C GLY A 76 26.85 30.17 -53.15
N ASP A 77 27.44 31.32 -52.88
CA ASP A 77 28.11 32.36 -53.69
C ASP A 77 29.39 32.86 -53.01
#